data_AF-A0A7M4F0T7-F1
#
_entry.id   AF-A0A7M4F0T7-F1
#
_cell.length_a   1.000
_cell.length_b   1.000
_cell.length_c   1.000
_cell.angle_alpha   90.00
_cell.angle_beta   90.00
_cell.angle_gamma   90.00
#
_symmetry.space_group_name_H-M   'P 1'
#
loop_
_entity.id
_entity.type
_entity.pdbx_description
1 polymer ?
#
loop_
_entity_poly.entity_id
_entity_poly.type
_entity_poly.pdbx_seq_one_letter_code
_entity_poly.pdbx_strand_id
1 'polypeptide(L)'
;EASEEEIPGEMEGDEALEEEVKLEEEVEAADEAAAEEQEALTKLQELQRVNQELREELEKVKTAYDMATGAVSSLQRQLDFQQSQLCKVESEKAMLQKELRERGAQLQAMSAKFSSLREDRKHEELMGTIEQENYKLRQDVEEQESRLAKNTRLLEELQGTVSRLQAELAVSQRHLQQQQGKRQEAQSHVEALQRAEQQTRVALECMHARFERFRSKIIQATHSTAGSKSPQAEIGDDEVLEVLQRIITERLEFHHILRQKGLKVPSLHNTDLAMSKKGVCSLSPRC
;
A
#
# COMPACT_ATOMS: atom_id res chain seq x y z
N GLU A 1 -181.08 -10.88 -129.09
CA GLU A 1 -180.65 -10.25 -130.36
C GLU A 1 -179.13 -10.25 -130.42
N ALA A 2 -178.59 -10.56 -131.61
CA ALA A 2 -177.29 -10.26 -132.25
C ALA A 2 -175.98 -9.94 -131.46
N SER A 3 -174.93 -10.74 -131.76
CA SER A 3 -173.51 -10.46 -132.17
C SER A 3 -172.80 -9.12 -131.92
N GLU A 4 -171.54 -9.16 -131.43
CA GLU A 4 -170.26 -8.95 -132.18
C GLU A 4 -169.02 -9.06 -131.24
N GLU A 5 -167.81 -9.07 -131.82
CA GLU A 5 -166.51 -9.66 -131.42
C GLU A 5 -165.46 -8.59 -131.02
N GLU A 6 -164.45 -8.91 -130.19
CA GLU A 6 -163.03 -8.47 -130.33
C GLU A 6 -162.05 -9.13 -129.29
N ILE A 7 -161.12 -9.96 -129.81
CA ILE A 7 -159.66 -10.17 -129.57
C ILE A 7 -159.06 -10.61 -128.18
N PRO A 8 -158.21 -11.68 -128.15
CA PRO A 8 -157.28 -12.04 -127.05
C PRO A 8 -155.76 -12.00 -127.41
N GLY A 9 -154.86 -11.93 -126.41
CA GLY A 9 -153.38 -12.04 -126.53
C GLY A 9 -152.61 -12.22 -125.19
N GLU A 10 -151.53 -13.02 -125.21
CA GLU A 10 -150.71 -13.73 -124.17
C GLU A 10 -149.73 -12.84 -123.34
N MET A 11 -149.51 -13.01 -122.01
CA MET A 11 -148.58 -13.84 -121.16
C MET A 11 -147.05 -13.50 -121.06
N GLU A 12 -146.59 -13.34 -119.79
CA GLU A 12 -145.27 -13.59 -119.11
C GLU A 12 -143.98 -12.74 -119.29
N GLY A 13 -143.41 -12.28 -118.16
CA GLY A 13 -141.95 -12.20 -117.87
C GLY A 13 -141.34 -10.83 -117.44
N ASP A 14 -141.19 -10.53 -116.13
CA ASP A 14 -140.22 -9.51 -115.61
C ASP A 14 -140.05 -9.41 -114.05
N GLU A 15 -139.78 -10.50 -113.30
CA GLU A 15 -139.53 -10.44 -111.83
C GLU A 15 -138.28 -11.21 -111.35
N ALA A 16 -137.36 -11.57 -112.26
CA ALA A 16 -136.20 -12.41 -111.92
C ALA A 16 -134.88 -11.65 -111.67
N LEU A 17 -134.79 -10.33 -111.92
CA LEU A 17 -133.51 -9.59 -111.94
C LEU A 17 -133.21 -8.75 -110.68
N GLU A 18 -134.19 -8.45 -109.82
CA GLU A 18 -133.95 -7.69 -108.57
C GLU A 18 -133.60 -8.58 -107.36
N GLU A 19 -133.92 -9.88 -107.40
CA GLU A 19 -133.53 -10.84 -106.35
C GLU A 19 -132.07 -11.29 -106.50
N GLU A 20 -131.55 -11.34 -107.74
CA GLU A 20 -130.16 -11.74 -108.06
C GLU A 20 -129.13 -10.69 -107.56
N VAL A 21 -129.40 -9.38 -107.72
CA VAL A 21 -128.47 -8.30 -107.29
C VAL A 21 -128.44 -8.12 -105.77
N LYS A 22 -129.56 -8.35 -105.07
CA LYS A 22 -129.60 -8.33 -103.59
C LYS A 22 -128.92 -9.55 -102.98
N LEU A 23 -129.06 -10.72 -103.62
CA LEU A 23 -128.31 -11.91 -103.25
C LEU A 23 -126.82 -11.74 -103.56
N GLU A 24 -126.43 -11.07 -104.64
CA GLU A 24 -125.02 -10.77 -104.95
C GLU A 24 -124.38 -9.74 -103.98
N GLU A 25 -125.07 -8.65 -103.58
CA GLU A 25 -124.56 -7.71 -102.55
C GLU A 25 -124.53 -8.33 -101.13
N GLU A 26 -125.50 -9.16 -100.76
CA GLU A 26 -125.46 -9.91 -99.50
C GLU A 26 -124.40 -11.02 -99.52
N VAL A 27 -124.11 -11.62 -100.68
CA VAL A 27 -123.02 -12.60 -100.86
C VAL A 27 -121.66 -11.91 -100.89
N GLU A 28 -121.48 -10.75 -101.53
CA GLU A 28 -120.23 -9.98 -101.47
C GLU A 28 -119.97 -9.40 -100.07
N ALA A 29 -120.98 -8.85 -99.38
CA ALA A 29 -120.82 -8.39 -98.01
C ALA A 29 -120.60 -9.56 -97.02
N ALA A 30 -121.18 -10.74 -97.29
CA ALA A 30 -120.88 -11.96 -96.53
C ALA A 30 -119.48 -12.52 -96.84
N ASP A 31 -119.00 -12.41 -98.08
CA ASP A 31 -117.66 -12.84 -98.49
C ASP A 31 -116.58 -11.88 -97.98
N GLU A 32 -116.82 -10.56 -97.94
CA GLU A 32 -115.94 -9.58 -97.30
C GLU A 32 -115.91 -9.76 -95.78
N ALA A 33 -117.07 -9.96 -95.13
CA ALA A 33 -117.14 -10.25 -93.70
C ALA A 33 -116.46 -11.59 -93.35
N ALA A 34 -116.60 -12.60 -94.22
CA ALA A 34 -115.90 -13.88 -94.07
C ALA A 34 -114.38 -13.75 -94.30
N ALA A 35 -113.94 -12.89 -95.23
CA ALA A 35 -112.53 -12.60 -95.45
C ALA A 35 -111.90 -11.83 -94.27
N GLU A 36 -112.61 -10.85 -93.71
CA GLU A 36 -112.20 -10.12 -92.50
C GLU A 36 -112.19 -11.03 -91.26
N GLU A 37 -113.17 -11.92 -91.11
CA GLU A 37 -113.21 -12.92 -90.04
C GLU A 37 -112.04 -13.92 -90.19
N GLN A 38 -111.75 -14.37 -91.41
CA GLN A 38 -110.60 -15.23 -91.71
C GLN A 38 -109.26 -14.51 -91.46
N GLU A 39 -109.14 -13.23 -91.82
CA GLU A 39 -107.96 -12.41 -91.51
C GLU A 39 -107.82 -12.18 -89.99
N ALA A 40 -108.91 -11.98 -89.26
CA ALA A 40 -108.92 -11.89 -87.81
C ALA A 40 -108.51 -13.21 -87.16
N LEU A 41 -108.97 -14.35 -87.68
CA LEU A 41 -108.60 -15.69 -87.23
C LEU A 41 -107.11 -15.98 -87.48
N THR A 42 -106.57 -15.62 -88.64
CA THR A 42 -105.13 -15.78 -88.92
C THR A 42 -104.27 -14.91 -87.99
N LYS A 43 -104.63 -13.64 -87.78
CA LYS A 43 -103.96 -12.76 -86.81
C LYS A 43 -104.05 -13.30 -85.38
N LEU A 44 -105.21 -13.84 -84.98
CA LEU A 44 -105.38 -14.48 -83.68
C LEU A 44 -104.46 -15.71 -83.53
N GLN A 45 -104.37 -16.54 -84.57
CA GLN A 45 -103.49 -17.71 -84.61
C GLN A 45 -102.01 -17.31 -84.55
N GLU A 46 -101.59 -16.27 -85.25
CA GLU A 46 -100.23 -15.73 -85.18
C GLU A 46 -99.91 -15.17 -83.79
N LEU A 47 -100.81 -14.38 -83.20
CA LEU A 47 -100.66 -13.86 -81.83
C LEU A 47 -100.64 -14.98 -80.78
N GLN A 48 -101.41 -16.06 -81.00
CA GLN A 48 -101.35 -17.26 -80.17
C GLN A 48 -99.99 -17.95 -80.29
N ARG A 49 -99.46 -18.11 -81.52
CA ARG A 49 -98.15 -18.69 -81.78
C ARG A 49 -97.04 -17.88 -81.10
N VAL A 50 -97.04 -16.55 -81.27
CA VAL A 50 -96.06 -15.65 -80.64
C VAL A 50 -96.17 -15.66 -79.12
N ASN A 51 -97.39 -15.69 -78.55
CA ASN A 51 -97.56 -15.85 -77.11
C ASN A 51 -96.99 -17.17 -76.59
N GLN A 52 -97.10 -18.24 -77.37
CA GLN A 52 -96.56 -19.54 -77.01
C GLN A 52 -95.03 -19.53 -77.04
N GLU A 53 -94.42 -18.97 -78.09
CA GLU A 53 -92.97 -18.76 -78.18
C GLU A 53 -92.45 -17.89 -77.02
N LEU A 54 -93.12 -16.79 -76.69
CA LEU A 54 -92.76 -15.92 -75.56
C LEU A 54 -92.85 -16.64 -74.22
N ARG A 55 -93.83 -17.52 -74.02
CA ARG A 55 -93.94 -18.35 -72.80
C ARG A 55 -92.79 -19.34 -72.72
N GLU A 56 -92.42 -19.98 -73.82
CA GLU A 56 -91.29 -20.90 -73.86
C GLU A 56 -89.96 -20.19 -73.56
N GLU A 57 -89.72 -19.03 -74.17
CA GLU A 57 -88.53 -18.21 -73.87
C GLU A 57 -88.52 -17.71 -72.43
N LEU A 58 -89.68 -17.30 -71.90
CA LEU A 58 -89.79 -16.90 -70.49
C LEU A 58 -89.42 -18.06 -69.55
N GLU A 59 -89.86 -19.30 -69.84
CA GLU A 59 -89.49 -20.47 -69.05
C GLU A 59 -88.00 -20.81 -69.18
N LYS A 60 -87.39 -20.68 -70.37
CA LYS A 60 -85.93 -20.83 -70.55
C LYS A 60 -85.17 -19.80 -69.71
N VAL A 61 -85.58 -18.54 -69.73
CA VAL A 61 -84.94 -17.48 -68.95
C VAL A 61 -85.11 -17.70 -67.44
N LYS A 62 -86.31 -18.11 -66.99
CA LYS A 62 -86.57 -18.44 -65.58
C LYS A 62 -85.68 -19.59 -65.10
N THR A 63 -85.64 -20.70 -65.83
CA THR A 63 -84.79 -21.84 -65.46
C THR A 63 -83.30 -21.46 -65.43
N ALA A 64 -82.83 -20.65 -66.39
CA ALA A 64 -81.47 -20.11 -66.37
C ALA A 64 -81.21 -19.20 -65.16
N TYR A 65 -82.17 -18.33 -64.81
CA TYR A 65 -82.10 -17.46 -63.64
C TYR A 65 -82.07 -18.25 -62.33
N ASP A 66 -82.89 -19.29 -62.19
CA ASP A 66 -82.91 -20.16 -61.00
C ASP A 66 -81.58 -20.92 -60.86
N MET A 67 -81.02 -21.43 -61.96
CA MET A 67 -79.70 -22.06 -61.96
C MET A 67 -78.59 -21.08 -61.58
N ALA A 68 -78.60 -19.87 -62.14
CA ALA A 68 -77.63 -18.82 -61.81
C ALA A 68 -77.73 -18.43 -60.32
N THR A 69 -78.95 -18.27 -59.80
CA THR A 69 -79.22 -17.95 -58.40
C THR A 69 -78.72 -19.07 -57.47
N GLY A 70 -78.92 -20.33 -57.86
CA GLY A 70 -78.40 -21.50 -57.14
C GLY A 70 -76.86 -21.54 -57.13
N ALA A 71 -76.22 -21.26 -58.27
CA ALA A 71 -74.77 -21.19 -58.39
C ALA A 71 -74.17 -20.06 -57.54
N VAL A 72 -74.77 -18.86 -57.59
CA VAL A 72 -74.38 -17.71 -56.74
C VAL A 72 -74.51 -18.07 -55.26
N SER A 73 -75.62 -18.70 -54.86
CA SER A 73 -75.83 -19.12 -53.47
C SER A 73 -74.80 -20.17 -53.00
N SER A 74 -74.43 -21.11 -53.88
CA SER A 74 -73.41 -22.12 -53.58
C SER A 74 -72.01 -21.50 -53.45
N LEU A 75 -71.63 -20.61 -54.38
CA LEU A 75 -70.37 -19.89 -54.34
C LEU A 75 -70.27 -18.99 -53.11
N GLN A 76 -71.37 -18.33 -52.71
CA GLN A 76 -71.41 -17.51 -51.50
C GLN A 76 -71.12 -18.36 -50.25
N ARG A 77 -71.77 -19.53 -50.09
CA ARG A 77 -71.48 -20.43 -48.96
C ARG A 77 -70.03 -20.89 -48.94
N GLN A 78 -69.45 -21.16 -50.11
CA GLN A 78 -68.05 -21.55 -50.22
C GLN A 78 -67.11 -20.39 -49.85
N LEU A 79 -67.41 -19.17 -50.28
CA LEU A 79 -66.69 -17.96 -49.89
C LEU A 79 -66.73 -17.76 -48.37
N ASP A 80 -67.91 -17.86 -47.75
CA ASP A 80 -68.09 -17.69 -46.30
C ASP A 80 -67.30 -18.75 -45.52
N PHE A 81 -67.30 -20.00 -45.99
CA PHE A 81 -66.49 -21.06 -45.41
C PHE A 81 -64.99 -20.77 -45.50
N GLN A 82 -64.51 -20.33 -46.66
CA GLN A 82 -63.10 -19.96 -46.86
C GLN A 82 -62.71 -18.75 -46.01
N GLN A 83 -63.58 -17.76 -45.87
CA GLN A 83 -63.37 -16.61 -44.97
C GLN A 83 -63.24 -17.06 -43.52
N SER A 84 -64.11 -17.98 -43.05
CA SER A 84 -64.01 -18.53 -41.69
C SER A 84 -62.68 -19.26 -41.46
N GLN A 85 -62.24 -20.05 -42.45
CA GLN A 85 -60.95 -20.74 -42.37
C GLN A 85 -59.77 -19.76 -42.35
N LEU A 86 -59.82 -18.71 -43.17
CA LEU A 86 -58.79 -17.67 -43.21
C LEU A 86 -58.70 -16.94 -41.85
N CYS A 87 -59.84 -16.54 -41.28
CA CYS A 87 -59.88 -15.93 -39.94
C CYS A 87 -59.28 -16.84 -38.86
N LYS A 88 -59.53 -18.16 -38.91
CA LYS A 88 -58.93 -19.13 -37.96
C LYS A 88 -57.41 -19.15 -38.09
N VAL A 89 -56.89 -19.33 -39.30
CA VAL A 89 -55.44 -19.37 -39.56
C VAL A 89 -54.78 -18.04 -39.18
N GLU A 90 -55.42 -16.90 -39.43
CA GLU A 90 -54.92 -15.60 -39.00
C GLU A 90 -54.82 -15.48 -37.48
N SER A 91 -55.82 -15.98 -36.75
CA SER A 91 -55.80 -15.99 -35.28
C SER A 91 -54.71 -16.92 -34.72
N GLU A 92 -54.52 -18.09 -35.31
CA GLU A 92 -53.47 -19.04 -34.94
C GLU A 92 -52.08 -18.44 -35.20
N LYS A 93 -51.88 -17.83 -36.37
CA LYS A 93 -50.65 -17.11 -36.71
C LYS A 93 -50.34 -16.02 -35.69
N ALA A 94 -51.34 -15.23 -35.28
CA ALA A 94 -51.16 -14.17 -34.30
C ALA A 94 -50.76 -14.73 -32.91
N MET A 95 -51.36 -15.86 -32.49
CA MET A 95 -50.99 -16.54 -31.25
C MET A 95 -49.56 -17.10 -31.31
N LEU A 96 -49.20 -17.81 -32.37
CA LEU A 96 -47.85 -18.36 -32.54
C LEU A 96 -46.78 -17.26 -32.61
N GLN A 97 -47.07 -16.14 -33.27
CA GLN A 97 -46.17 -14.98 -33.27
C GLN A 97 -45.99 -14.38 -31.87
N LYS A 98 -47.04 -14.37 -31.05
CA LYS A 98 -46.97 -13.94 -29.66
C LYS A 98 -46.10 -14.88 -28.83
N GLU A 99 -46.33 -16.18 -28.92
CA GLU A 99 -45.53 -17.19 -28.23
C GLU A 99 -44.06 -17.13 -28.63
N LEU A 100 -43.75 -16.96 -29.92
CA LEU A 100 -42.38 -16.83 -30.40
C LEU A 100 -41.69 -15.61 -29.77
N ARG A 101 -42.39 -14.46 -29.69
CA ARG A 101 -41.86 -13.24 -29.04
C ARG A 101 -41.61 -13.46 -27.55
N GLU A 102 -42.55 -14.09 -26.84
CA GLU A 102 -42.43 -14.38 -25.41
C GLU A 102 -41.29 -15.35 -25.11
N ARG A 103 -41.15 -16.42 -25.90
CA ARG A 103 -40.02 -17.35 -25.82
C ARG A 103 -38.69 -16.69 -26.14
N GLY A 104 -38.65 -15.80 -27.13
CA GLY A 104 -37.48 -14.98 -27.43
C GLY A 104 -37.05 -14.11 -26.25
N ALA A 105 -38.00 -13.40 -25.63
CA ALA A 105 -37.74 -12.59 -24.44
C ALA A 105 -37.25 -13.45 -23.26
N GLN A 106 -37.83 -14.63 -23.05
CA GLN A 106 -37.41 -15.56 -22.01
C GLN A 106 -35.97 -16.05 -22.22
N LEU A 107 -35.61 -16.43 -23.45
CA LEU A 107 -34.24 -16.85 -23.78
C LEU A 107 -33.22 -15.72 -23.59
N GLN A 108 -33.56 -14.50 -24.00
CA GLN A 108 -32.70 -13.34 -23.79
C GLN A 108 -32.49 -13.06 -22.30
N ALA A 109 -33.55 -13.12 -21.49
CA ALA A 109 -33.46 -12.97 -20.04
C ALA A 109 -32.61 -14.08 -19.39
N MET A 110 -32.74 -15.33 -19.84
CA MET A 110 -31.89 -16.43 -19.37
C MET A 110 -30.42 -16.22 -19.76
N SER A 111 -30.15 -15.80 -21.00
CA SER A 111 -28.79 -15.51 -21.47
C SER A 111 -28.13 -14.39 -20.65
N ALA A 112 -28.87 -13.32 -20.33
CA ALA A 112 -28.40 -12.25 -19.46
C ALA A 112 -28.08 -12.77 -18.04
N LYS A 113 -28.95 -13.59 -17.45
CA LYS A 113 -28.72 -14.21 -16.13
C LYS A 113 -27.49 -15.13 -16.10
N PHE A 114 -27.28 -15.94 -17.13
CA PHE A 114 -26.08 -16.79 -17.19
C PHE A 114 -24.80 -15.98 -17.37
N SER A 115 -24.88 -14.86 -18.10
CA SER A 115 -23.74 -13.95 -18.28
C SER A 115 -23.38 -13.28 -16.96
N SER A 116 -24.37 -12.73 -16.24
CA SER A 116 -24.14 -12.10 -14.93
C SER A 116 -23.60 -13.11 -13.91
N LEU A 117 -24.20 -14.30 -13.78
CA LEU A 117 -23.72 -15.34 -12.84
C LEU A 117 -22.28 -15.75 -13.12
N ARG A 118 -21.89 -15.82 -14.39
CA ARG A 118 -20.51 -16.15 -14.78
C ARG A 118 -19.55 -15.02 -14.41
N GLU A 119 -19.97 -13.76 -14.58
CA GLU A 119 -19.18 -12.59 -14.21
C GLU A 119 -19.06 -12.46 -12.68
N ASP A 120 -20.15 -12.61 -11.95
CA ASP A 120 -20.20 -12.58 -10.48
C ASP A 120 -19.25 -13.62 -9.89
N ARG A 121 -19.30 -14.86 -10.38
CA ARG A 121 -18.39 -15.92 -9.94
C ARG A 121 -16.91 -15.56 -10.16
N LYS A 122 -16.57 -14.97 -11.31
CA LYS A 122 -15.20 -14.51 -11.57
C LYS A 122 -14.78 -13.39 -10.61
N HIS A 123 -15.71 -12.48 -10.28
CA HIS A 123 -15.46 -11.41 -9.32
C HIS A 123 -15.26 -11.97 -7.91
N GLU A 124 -16.07 -12.95 -7.49
CA GLU A 124 -15.90 -13.66 -6.21
C GLU A 124 -14.55 -14.38 -6.13
N GLU A 125 -14.16 -15.10 -7.18
CA GLU A 125 -12.85 -15.77 -7.26
C GLU A 125 -11.70 -14.76 -7.14
N LEU A 126 -11.77 -13.62 -7.86
CA LEU A 126 -10.79 -12.55 -7.77
C LEU A 126 -10.74 -11.92 -6.37
N MET A 127 -11.90 -11.61 -5.79
CA MET A 127 -12.00 -11.07 -4.43
C MET A 127 -11.37 -12.02 -3.40
N GLY A 128 -11.64 -13.32 -3.51
CA GLY A 128 -11.01 -14.32 -2.65
C GLY A 128 -9.49 -14.34 -2.75
N THR A 129 -8.93 -14.20 -3.97
CA THR A 129 -7.46 -14.09 -4.13
C THR A 129 -6.89 -12.83 -3.50
N ILE A 130 -7.54 -11.68 -3.69
CA ILE A 130 -7.14 -10.39 -3.12
C ILE A 130 -7.20 -10.43 -1.59
N GLU A 131 -8.25 -11.02 -1.00
CA GLU A 131 -8.38 -11.19 0.44
C GLU A 131 -7.27 -12.07 1.01
N GLN A 132 -6.96 -13.18 0.34
CA GLN A 132 -5.88 -14.08 0.74
C GLN A 132 -4.50 -13.40 0.69
N GLU A 133 -4.23 -12.63 -0.36
CA GLU A 133 -2.99 -11.85 -0.50
C GLU A 133 -2.90 -10.75 0.57
N ASN A 134 -4.00 -10.02 0.83
CA ASN A 134 -4.05 -9.03 1.90
C ASN A 134 -3.79 -9.64 3.27
N TYR A 135 -4.33 -10.84 3.53
CA TYR A 135 -4.06 -11.55 4.78
C TYR A 135 -2.57 -11.89 4.93
N LYS A 136 -1.95 -12.45 3.88
CA LYS A 136 -0.51 -12.77 3.89
C LYS A 136 0.35 -11.52 4.09
N LEU A 137 0.05 -10.43 3.38
CA LEU A 137 0.76 -9.16 3.52
C LEU A 137 0.68 -8.62 4.95
N ARG A 138 -0.48 -8.71 5.60
CA ARG A 138 -0.64 -8.31 7.01
C ARG A 138 0.21 -9.17 7.94
N GLN A 139 0.25 -10.48 7.72
CA GLN A 139 1.10 -11.39 8.49
C GLN A 139 2.59 -11.06 8.31
N ASP A 140 3.03 -10.80 7.09
CA ASP A 140 4.41 -10.41 6.80
C ASP A 140 4.76 -9.07 7.48
N VAL A 141 3.86 -8.08 7.42
CA VAL A 141 4.04 -6.80 8.11
C VAL A 141 4.20 -7.00 9.62
N GLU A 142 3.34 -7.80 10.25
CA GLU A 142 3.44 -8.10 11.68
C GLU A 142 4.76 -8.80 12.04
N GLU A 143 5.22 -9.75 11.21
CA GLU A 143 6.52 -10.39 11.41
C GLU A 143 7.66 -9.36 11.34
N GLN A 144 7.66 -8.50 10.31
CA GLN A 144 8.68 -7.48 10.13
C GLN A 144 8.68 -6.45 11.26
N GLU A 145 7.50 -6.01 11.72
CA GLU A 145 7.36 -5.13 12.88
C GLU A 145 7.93 -5.78 14.15
N SER A 146 7.66 -7.07 14.38
CA SER A 146 8.22 -7.81 15.51
C SER A 146 9.76 -7.91 15.45
N ARG A 147 10.32 -8.11 14.25
CA ARG A 147 11.77 -8.17 14.02
C ARG A 147 12.41 -6.80 14.22
N LEU A 148 11.76 -5.75 13.72
CA LEU A 148 12.21 -4.38 13.91
C LEU A 148 12.22 -4.01 15.40
N ALA A 149 11.16 -4.34 16.14
CA ALA A 149 11.11 -4.11 17.58
C ALA A 149 12.24 -4.84 18.35
N LYS A 150 12.56 -6.09 17.97
CA LYS A 150 13.69 -6.83 18.56
C LYS A 150 15.02 -6.16 18.26
N ASN A 151 15.24 -5.72 17.02
CA ASN A 151 16.46 -5.04 16.61
C ASN A 151 16.62 -3.69 17.33
N THR A 152 15.53 -2.92 17.47
CA THR A 152 15.54 -1.65 18.22
C THR A 152 15.95 -1.87 19.67
N ARG A 153 15.40 -2.88 20.36
CA ARG A 153 15.83 -3.22 21.73
C ARG A 153 17.30 -3.59 21.81
N LEU A 154 17.80 -4.40 20.87
CA LEU A 154 19.22 -4.75 20.84
C LEU A 154 20.11 -3.51 20.61
N LEU A 155 19.68 -2.58 19.75
CA LEU A 155 20.40 -1.32 19.54
C LEU A 155 20.44 -0.47 20.81
N GLU A 156 19.32 -0.37 21.53
CA GLU A 156 19.26 0.34 22.82
C GLU A 156 20.18 -0.30 23.86
N GLU A 157 20.18 -1.63 23.96
CA GLU A 157 21.07 -2.39 24.85
C GLU A 157 22.55 -2.13 24.51
N LEU A 158 22.92 -2.26 23.23
CA LEU A 158 24.27 -1.99 22.76
C LEU A 158 24.68 -0.54 23.02
N GLN A 159 23.81 0.43 22.74
CA GLN A 159 24.06 1.84 23.03
C GLN A 159 24.26 2.09 24.53
N GLY A 160 23.49 1.41 25.38
CA GLY A 160 23.67 1.41 26.83
C GLY A 160 25.03 0.86 27.24
N THR A 161 25.47 -0.27 26.66
CA THR A 161 26.80 -0.83 26.94
C THR A 161 27.94 0.09 26.50
N VAL A 162 27.83 0.72 25.31
CA VAL A 162 28.81 1.68 24.81
C VAL A 162 28.91 2.87 25.76
N SER A 163 27.78 3.43 26.18
CA SER A 163 27.74 4.57 27.11
C SER A 163 28.39 4.24 28.45
N ARG A 164 28.13 3.03 28.99
CA ARG A 164 28.77 2.53 30.22
C ARG A 164 30.29 2.39 30.06
N LEU A 165 30.75 1.75 28.98
CA LEU A 165 32.18 1.56 28.72
C LEU A 165 32.91 2.89 28.53
N GLN A 166 32.26 3.87 27.88
CA GLN A 166 32.80 5.23 27.75
C GLN A 166 32.97 5.92 29.10
N ALA A 167 31.99 5.76 30.01
CA ALA A 167 32.09 6.30 31.36
C ALA A 167 33.21 5.63 32.19
N GLU A 168 33.33 4.30 32.11
CA GLU A 168 34.41 3.53 32.76
C GLU A 168 35.80 3.95 32.23
N LEU A 169 35.94 4.12 30.91
CA LEU A 169 37.17 4.60 30.30
C LEU A 169 37.54 6.00 30.81
N ALA A 170 36.58 6.92 30.91
CA ALA A 170 36.82 8.27 31.42
C ALA A 170 37.23 8.27 32.91
N VAL A 171 36.68 7.36 33.72
CA VAL A 171 37.11 7.17 35.12
C VAL A 171 38.55 6.63 35.17
N SER A 172 38.84 5.60 34.39
CA SER A 172 40.17 4.97 34.33
C SER A 172 41.25 5.97 33.89
N GLN A 173 40.97 6.78 32.88
CA GLN A 173 41.87 7.84 32.41
C GLN A 173 42.17 8.88 33.51
N ARG A 174 41.14 9.33 34.25
CA ARG A 174 41.34 10.23 35.39
C ARG A 174 42.19 9.60 36.48
N HIS A 175 41.96 8.32 36.80
CA HIS A 175 42.76 7.60 37.79
C HIS A 175 44.22 7.51 37.35
N LEU A 176 44.47 7.18 36.08
CA LEU A 176 45.82 7.09 35.52
C LEU A 176 46.56 8.44 35.61
N GLN A 177 45.90 9.54 35.26
CA GLN A 177 46.47 10.89 35.37
C GLN A 177 46.82 11.24 36.82
N GLN A 178 45.93 10.94 37.78
CA GLN A 178 46.19 11.16 39.20
C GLN A 178 47.39 10.34 39.70
N GLN A 179 47.49 9.07 39.29
CA GLN A 179 48.63 8.22 39.67
C GLN A 179 49.94 8.71 39.05
N GLN A 180 49.90 9.19 37.80
CA GLN A 180 51.06 9.81 37.16
C GLN A 180 51.54 11.05 37.93
N GLY A 181 50.62 11.94 38.34
CA GLY A 181 50.95 13.11 39.16
C GLY A 181 51.62 12.73 40.49
N LYS A 182 51.03 11.80 41.25
CA LYS A 182 51.63 11.31 42.50
C LYS A 182 53.00 10.68 42.30
N ARG A 183 53.20 9.94 41.20
CA ARG A 183 54.49 9.35 40.86
C ARG A 183 55.55 10.40 40.55
N GLN A 184 55.20 11.45 39.81
CA GLN A 184 56.10 12.57 39.50
C GLN A 184 56.47 13.35 40.77
N GLU A 185 55.50 13.62 41.64
CA GLU A 185 55.74 14.26 42.93
C GLU A 185 56.68 13.41 43.80
N ALA A 186 56.42 12.11 43.94
CA ALA A 186 57.29 11.22 44.70
C ALA A 186 58.71 11.15 44.10
N GLN A 187 58.83 11.12 42.78
CA GLN A 187 60.12 11.15 42.09
C GLN A 187 60.89 12.44 42.39
N SER A 188 60.23 13.60 42.33
CA SER A 188 60.83 14.89 42.70
C SER A 188 61.33 14.90 44.15
N HIS A 189 60.56 14.33 45.09
CA HIS A 189 60.97 14.18 46.49
C HIS A 189 62.21 13.30 46.64
N VAL A 190 62.26 12.15 45.93
CA VAL A 190 63.44 11.27 45.94
C VAL A 190 64.66 12.00 45.42
N GLU A 191 64.56 12.73 44.30
CA GLU A 191 65.68 13.50 43.78
C GLU A 191 66.12 14.62 44.74
N ALA A 192 65.18 15.30 45.41
CA ALA A 192 65.50 16.32 46.40
C ALA A 192 66.25 15.72 47.61
N LEU A 193 65.80 14.57 48.11
CA LEU A 193 66.46 13.84 49.20
C LEU A 193 67.85 13.36 48.79
N GLN A 194 68.03 12.85 47.59
CA GLN A 194 69.35 12.46 47.06
C GLN A 194 70.32 13.64 47.00
N ARG A 195 69.85 14.82 46.56
CA ARG A 195 70.67 16.04 46.55
C ARG A 195 71.05 16.45 47.98
N ALA A 196 70.11 16.40 48.91
CA ALA A 196 70.37 16.73 50.32
C ALA A 196 71.35 15.73 50.97
N GLU A 197 71.19 14.43 50.72
CA GLU A 197 72.11 13.38 51.16
C GLU A 197 73.53 13.62 50.62
N GLN A 198 73.67 13.93 49.33
CA GLN A 198 74.99 14.20 48.75
C GLN A 198 75.64 15.43 49.38
N GLN A 199 74.88 16.49 49.65
CA GLN A 199 75.39 17.70 50.31
C GLN A 199 75.86 17.41 51.74
N THR A 200 75.10 16.64 52.52
CA THR A 200 75.50 16.28 53.89
C THR A 200 76.72 15.35 53.89
N ARG A 201 76.81 14.43 52.94
CA ARG A 201 77.99 13.56 52.75
C ARG A 201 79.26 14.38 52.48
N VAL A 202 79.21 15.32 51.54
CA VAL A 202 80.35 16.22 51.24
C VAL A 202 80.73 17.07 52.46
N ALA A 203 79.75 17.58 53.20
CA ALA A 203 80.00 18.34 54.43
C ALA A 203 80.68 17.46 55.51
N LEU A 204 80.24 16.22 55.65
CA LEU A 204 80.82 15.25 56.57
C LEU A 204 82.27 14.92 56.19
N GLU A 205 82.54 14.66 54.91
CA GLU A 205 83.91 14.42 54.39
C GLU A 205 84.83 15.63 54.64
N CYS A 206 84.34 16.85 54.45
CA CYS A 206 85.08 18.08 54.74
C CYS A 206 85.39 18.26 56.24
N MET A 207 84.41 18.00 57.11
CA MET A 207 84.60 18.02 58.56
C MET A 207 85.59 16.94 59.01
N HIS A 208 85.46 15.72 58.48
CA HIS A 208 86.38 14.62 58.75
C HIS A 208 87.82 15.00 58.36
N ALA A 209 88.04 15.53 57.15
CA ALA A 209 89.36 16.01 56.73
C ALA A 209 89.92 17.13 57.63
N ARG A 210 89.07 18.02 58.14
CA ARG A 210 89.46 19.06 59.09
C ARG A 210 89.86 18.48 60.45
N PHE A 211 89.11 17.49 60.95
CA PHE A 211 89.45 16.77 62.19
C PHE A 211 90.76 15.99 62.03
N GLU A 212 90.97 15.31 60.91
CA GLU A 212 92.24 14.61 60.63
C GLU A 212 93.44 15.56 60.61
N ARG A 213 93.28 16.78 60.05
CA ARG A 213 94.33 17.81 60.12
C ARG A 213 94.57 18.29 61.55
N PHE A 214 93.52 18.47 62.35
CA PHE A 214 93.65 18.89 63.74
C PHE A 214 94.32 17.79 64.58
N ARG A 215 93.88 16.55 64.41
CA ARG A 215 94.48 15.34 64.98
C ARG A 215 95.98 15.26 64.64
N SER A 216 96.33 15.42 63.37
CA SER A 216 97.74 15.45 62.92
C SER A 216 98.55 16.56 63.61
N LYS A 217 97.98 17.75 63.82
CA LYS A 217 98.65 18.84 64.56
C LYS A 217 98.86 18.50 66.03
N ILE A 218 97.89 17.85 66.67
CA ILE A 218 98.04 17.38 68.06
C ILE A 218 99.17 16.36 68.13
N ILE A 219 99.13 15.32 67.29
CA ILE A 219 100.21 14.31 67.19
C ILE A 219 101.57 15.00 67.02
N GLN A 220 101.68 15.92 66.06
CA GLN A 220 102.92 16.64 65.81
C GLN A 220 103.37 17.42 67.05
N ALA A 221 102.50 18.18 67.72
CA ALA A 221 102.84 18.95 68.92
C ALA A 221 103.29 18.05 70.08
N THR A 222 102.59 16.94 70.31
CA THR A 222 102.92 15.95 71.36
C THR A 222 104.31 15.36 71.16
N HIS A 223 104.63 14.94 69.94
CA HIS A 223 105.89 14.25 69.64
C HIS A 223 107.04 15.18 69.23
N SER A 224 106.79 16.48 69.04
CA SER A 224 107.84 17.49 68.82
C SER A 224 108.35 18.14 70.12
N THR A 225 107.82 17.73 71.29
CA THR A 225 108.24 18.24 72.60
C THR A 225 109.60 17.63 73.00
N ALA A 226 110.55 18.45 73.44
CA ALA A 226 111.89 17.99 73.81
C ALA A 226 111.83 16.87 74.87
N GLY A 227 112.33 15.67 74.51
CA GLY A 227 112.34 14.48 75.37
C GLY A 227 111.31 13.40 75.00
N SER A 228 110.33 13.67 74.14
CA SER A 228 109.40 12.64 73.68
C SER A 228 109.96 11.84 72.50
N LYS A 229 109.72 10.52 72.48
CA LYS A 229 110.17 9.63 71.39
C LYS A 229 109.29 9.85 70.15
N SER A 230 109.91 9.94 68.98
CA SER A 230 109.17 10.00 67.72
C SER A 230 108.43 8.68 67.47
N PRO A 231 107.17 8.73 67.06
CA PRO A 231 106.37 7.53 66.79
C PRO A 231 106.87 6.82 65.52
N GLN A 232 106.92 5.49 65.53
CA GLN A 232 107.40 4.66 64.41
C GLN A 232 106.27 3.90 63.67
N ALA A 233 105.01 4.03 64.12
CA ALA A 233 103.82 3.38 63.53
C ALA A 233 102.60 4.31 63.62
N GLU A 234 101.46 3.89 63.04
CA GLU A 234 100.17 4.58 63.20
C GLU A 234 99.83 4.69 64.70
N ILE A 235 99.78 5.92 65.20
CA ILE A 235 99.54 6.22 66.61
C ILE A 235 98.04 6.29 66.85
N GLY A 236 97.55 5.58 67.86
CA GLY A 236 96.16 5.69 68.32
C GLY A 236 95.92 6.98 69.11
N ASP A 237 94.67 7.46 69.14
CA ASP A 237 94.31 8.68 69.91
C ASP A 237 94.59 8.50 71.41
N ASP A 238 94.34 7.30 71.94
CA ASP A 238 94.62 6.96 73.32
C ASP A 238 96.11 7.08 73.65
N GLU A 239 96.98 6.61 72.76
CA GLU A 239 98.44 6.70 72.94
C GLU A 239 98.94 8.16 72.91
N VAL A 240 98.37 8.99 72.02
CA VAL A 240 98.68 10.44 71.97
C VAL A 240 98.28 11.11 73.28
N LEU A 241 97.09 10.76 73.80
CA LEU A 241 96.59 11.30 75.06
C LEU A 241 97.45 10.89 76.26
N GLU A 242 97.88 9.64 76.32
CA GLU A 242 98.80 9.16 77.36
C GLU A 242 100.13 9.94 77.35
N VAL A 243 100.71 10.17 76.16
CA VAL A 243 101.96 10.94 76.03
C VAL A 243 101.72 12.41 76.41
N LEU A 244 100.61 13.02 75.98
CA LEU A 244 100.24 14.38 76.42
C LEU A 244 100.12 14.47 77.93
N GLN A 245 99.45 13.51 78.58
CA GLN A 245 99.27 13.51 80.02
C GLN A 245 100.59 13.30 80.76
N ARG A 246 101.49 12.50 80.21
CA ARG A 246 102.87 12.38 80.70
C ARG A 246 103.62 13.71 80.61
N ILE A 247 103.60 14.37 79.44
CA ILE A 247 104.24 15.69 79.24
C ILE A 247 103.69 16.71 80.25
N ILE A 248 102.37 16.74 80.45
CA ILE A 248 101.73 17.64 81.43
C ILE A 248 102.24 17.35 82.84
N THR A 249 102.23 16.08 83.26
CA THR A 249 102.69 15.66 84.59
C THR A 249 104.16 16.03 84.80
N GLU A 250 105.04 15.71 83.86
CA GLU A 250 106.47 16.05 83.90
C GLU A 250 106.70 17.58 84.00
N ARG A 251 105.93 18.37 83.23
CA ARG A 251 106.01 19.85 83.29
C ARG A 251 105.52 20.41 84.63
N LEU A 252 104.47 19.82 85.21
CA LEU A 252 103.94 20.19 86.52
C LEU A 252 104.94 19.86 87.64
N GLU A 253 105.54 18.67 87.60
CA GLU A 253 106.60 18.26 88.52
C GLU A 253 107.81 19.20 88.42
N PHE A 254 108.26 19.52 87.19
CA PHE A 254 109.35 20.48 86.97
C PHE A 254 109.01 21.89 87.49
N HIS A 255 107.77 22.37 87.29
CA HIS A 255 107.30 23.64 87.86
C HIS A 255 107.35 23.63 89.39
N HIS A 256 106.94 22.52 90.01
CA HIS A 256 107.02 22.35 91.47
C HIS A 256 108.47 22.36 91.97
N ILE A 257 109.38 21.68 91.27
CA ILE A 257 110.82 21.69 91.58
C ILE A 257 111.41 23.11 91.47
N LEU A 258 111.08 23.87 90.42
CA LEU A 258 111.53 25.26 90.28
C LEU A 258 111.00 26.15 91.40
N ARG A 259 109.73 25.96 91.79
CA ARG A 259 109.10 26.67 92.91
C ARG A 259 109.79 26.35 94.24
N GLN A 260 110.14 25.08 94.48
CA GLN A 260 110.85 24.64 95.69
C GLN A 260 112.28 25.18 95.74
N LYS A 261 112.93 25.36 94.58
CA LYS A 261 114.28 25.96 94.46
C LYS A 261 114.28 27.51 94.49
N GLY A 262 113.16 28.14 94.84
CA GLY A 262 113.06 29.59 95.07
C GLY A 262 113.07 30.46 93.81
N LEU A 263 112.97 29.86 92.61
CA LEU A 263 112.87 30.60 91.35
C LEU A 263 111.44 31.12 91.18
N LYS A 264 111.28 32.39 90.78
CA LYS A 264 109.98 33.03 90.61
C LYS A 264 109.26 32.45 89.39
N VAL A 265 108.36 31.48 89.62
CA VAL A 265 107.59 30.82 88.54
C VAL A 265 106.20 31.45 88.40
N PRO A 266 105.72 31.74 87.18
CA PRO A 266 104.36 32.23 86.94
C PRO A 266 103.28 31.30 87.52
N SER A 267 102.20 31.89 88.07
CA SER A 267 101.07 31.14 88.63
C SER A 267 100.30 30.39 87.54
N LEU A 268 100.12 29.08 87.72
CA LEU A 268 99.44 28.21 86.76
C LEU A 268 97.93 28.46 86.65
N HIS A 269 97.30 29.14 87.61
CA HIS A 269 95.83 29.30 87.69
C HIS A 269 95.27 30.49 86.89
N ASN A 270 96.11 31.34 86.28
CA ASN A 270 95.64 32.59 85.67
C ASN A 270 95.43 32.54 84.15
N THR A 271 95.73 31.41 83.50
CA THR A 271 95.68 31.31 82.03
C THR A 271 94.30 30.93 81.48
N ASP A 272 93.42 30.34 82.29
CA ASP A 272 92.10 29.88 81.85
C ASP A 272 91.08 31.00 81.56
N LEU A 273 91.31 32.22 82.06
CA LEU A 273 90.38 33.35 81.87
C LEU A 273 90.62 34.14 80.56
N ALA A 274 91.79 33.99 79.92
CA ALA A 274 92.15 34.78 78.74
C ALA A 274 91.60 34.21 77.42
N MET A 275 91.23 32.93 77.38
CA MET A 275 90.79 32.25 76.15
C MET A 275 89.26 32.28 75.95
N SER A 276 88.50 32.76 76.94
CA SER A 276 87.02 32.72 76.94
C SER A 276 86.33 33.86 76.14
N LYS A 277 87.09 34.81 75.55
CA LYS A 277 86.51 36.03 74.92
C LYS A 277 86.42 36.06 73.39
N LYS A 278 86.73 35.00 72.65
CA LYS A 278 86.57 35.00 71.19
C LYS A 278 86.06 33.65 70.67
N GLY A 279 84.76 33.59 70.38
CA GLY A 279 84.20 32.42 69.70
C GLY A 279 82.69 32.25 69.78
N VAL A 280 81.89 33.32 69.85
CA VAL A 280 80.46 33.21 69.52
C VAL A 280 80.34 33.34 68.00
N CYS A 281 80.15 32.22 67.31
CA CYS A 281 79.59 32.20 65.96
C CYS A 281 78.31 31.37 65.98
N SER A 282 77.20 32.08 65.90
CA SER A 282 75.85 31.58 65.68
C SER A 282 75.77 30.86 64.33
N LEU A 283 75.43 29.57 64.37
CA LEU A 283 74.88 28.84 63.23
C LEU A 283 73.36 28.88 63.37
N SER A 284 72.74 29.77 62.62
CA SER A 284 71.30 29.72 62.35
C SER A 284 71.10 29.04 60.99
N PRO A 285 70.32 27.95 60.91
CA PRO A 285 69.79 27.48 59.64
C PRO A 285 68.55 28.32 59.30
N ARG A 286 68.54 28.97 58.13
CA ARG A 286 67.29 29.46 57.53
C ARG A 286 66.55 28.25 56.96
N CYS A 287 65.30 28.10 57.38
CA CYS A 287 64.26 27.39 56.63
C CYS A 287 64.02 28.08 55.28
#